data_AF-A0AAE0BRQ8-F1
#
_entry.id   AF-A0AAE0BRQ8-F1
#
_cell.length_a   1.000
_cell.length_b   1.000
_cell.length_c   1.000
_cell.angle_alpha   90.00
_cell.angle_beta   90.00
_cell.angle_gamma   90.00
#
_symmetry.space_group_name_H-M   'P 1'
#
loop_
_entity.id
_entity.type
_entity.pdbx_description
1 polymer ?
#
loop_
_entity_poly.entity_id
_entity_poly.type
_entity_poly.pdbx_seq_one_letter_code
_entity_poly.pdbx_strand_id
1 'polypeptide(L)'
;EGFPQLLHTCPSSGAETNLMKLTVDRGVSFQAALAKLSTYQEEWQKMERGVSPECGFWVSTYVTNWAQTGMPRVLMATEIWRTSTRGTRTFRIQRPNNCDSLALALPDLSSNYRKATAEEVKELWAFWYEFALQQCDHGLKCKSRAIGAPCTRGMRMSTVCLISGAVLPVWAYIDSVFKAMRHKQSQQFLRVVRTVLLTGERIVGLNIPEEAVEQVVGAVEALDGCEELVAQEGGGCAAR
;
A
#
# COMPACT_ATOMS: atom_id res chain seq x y z
N GLU A 1 17.49 1.78 -14.54
CA GLU A 1 17.59 0.36 -14.94
C GLU A 1 18.34 -0.39 -13.85
N GLY A 2 18.03 -1.66 -13.59
CA GLY A 2 18.78 -2.47 -12.60
C GLY A 2 18.00 -3.12 -11.45
N PHE A 3 16.67 -3.28 -11.53
CA PHE A 3 15.93 -4.13 -10.59
C PHE A 3 15.53 -5.45 -11.26
N PRO A 4 15.62 -6.61 -10.57
CA PRO A 4 16.07 -6.78 -9.18
C PRO A 4 17.56 -6.51 -8.98
N GLN A 5 17.92 -5.92 -7.83
CA GLN A 5 19.30 -5.67 -7.40
C GLN A 5 19.66 -6.69 -6.31
N LEU A 6 20.73 -7.46 -6.52
CA LEU A 6 21.28 -8.37 -5.52
C LEU A 6 21.92 -7.55 -4.39
N LEU A 7 21.52 -7.83 -3.15
CA LEU A 7 22.03 -7.17 -1.95
C LEU A 7 22.97 -8.04 -1.11
N HIS A 8 22.69 -9.34 -1.03
CA HIS A 8 23.44 -10.27 -0.20
C HIS A 8 23.25 -11.70 -0.71
N THR A 9 24.32 -12.50 -0.67
CA THR A 9 24.25 -13.94 -0.90
C THR A 9 24.72 -14.65 0.36
N CYS A 10 23.82 -15.42 0.98
CA CYS A 10 24.13 -16.11 2.22
C CYS A 10 25.24 -17.15 2.01
N PRO A 11 26.42 -17.04 2.67
CA PRO A 11 27.54 -17.95 2.43
C PRO A 11 27.21 -19.42 2.75
N SER A 12 26.36 -19.67 3.74
CA SER A 12 26.03 -21.04 4.17
C SER A 12 25.03 -21.77 3.25
N SER A 13 24.16 -21.03 2.55
CA SER A 13 23.06 -21.63 1.77
C SER A 13 23.06 -21.22 0.30
N GLY A 14 23.91 -20.28 -0.11
CA GLY A 14 23.89 -19.67 -1.45
C GLY A 14 22.59 -18.92 -1.76
N ALA A 15 21.78 -18.62 -0.73
CA ALA A 15 20.48 -18.02 -0.94
C ALA A 15 20.60 -16.49 -1.07
N GLU A 16 19.98 -15.95 -2.11
CA GLU A 16 20.08 -14.54 -2.46
C GLU A 16 19.03 -13.69 -1.76
N THR A 17 19.42 -12.46 -1.45
CA THR A 17 18.57 -11.37 -0.99
C THR A 17 18.54 -10.30 -2.05
N ASN A 18 17.37 -9.98 -2.57
CA ASN A 18 17.20 -9.06 -3.68
C ASN A 18 16.32 -7.88 -3.29
N LEU A 19 16.75 -6.68 -3.65
CA LEU A 19 15.92 -5.47 -3.66
C LEU A 19 15.16 -5.40 -4.97
N MET A 20 13.85 -5.21 -4.89
CA MET A 20 12.95 -5.06 -6.03
C MET A 20 12.21 -3.74 -5.92
N LYS A 21 12.03 -3.06 -7.05
CA LYS A 21 11.19 -1.87 -7.17
C LYS A 21 10.00 -2.21 -8.05
N LEU A 22 8.82 -2.31 -7.44
CA LEU A 22 7.58 -2.66 -8.13
C LEU A 22 6.67 -1.45 -8.24
N THR A 23 6.05 -1.28 -9.40
CA THR A 23 4.94 -0.33 -9.56
C THR A 23 3.63 -1.09 -9.37
N VAL A 24 2.85 -0.67 -8.37
CA VAL A 24 1.59 -1.30 -8.00
C VAL A 24 0.44 -0.36 -8.31
N ASP A 25 -0.55 -0.85 -9.06
CA ASP A 25 -1.84 -0.19 -9.20
C ASP A 25 -2.78 -0.64 -8.07
N ARG A 26 -3.09 0.28 -7.14
CA ARG A 26 -4.06 0.08 -6.06
C ARG A 26 -5.46 0.60 -6.40
N GLY A 27 -5.63 1.07 -7.63
CA GLY A 27 -6.88 1.58 -8.15
C GLY A 27 -7.97 0.52 -8.16
N VAL A 28 -9.20 0.95 -7.94
CA VAL A 28 -10.38 0.11 -8.09
C VAL A 28 -11.20 0.70 -9.21
N SER A 29 -11.29 0.01 -10.35
CA SER A 29 -12.17 0.43 -11.45
C SER A 29 -13.64 0.37 -11.00
N PHE A 30 -14.50 1.12 -11.67
CA PHE A 30 -15.93 1.12 -11.32
C PHE A 30 -16.56 -0.28 -11.45
N GLN A 31 -16.18 -1.04 -12.49
CA GLN A 31 -16.62 -2.43 -12.68
C GLN A 31 -16.13 -3.34 -11.55
N ALA A 32 -14.88 -3.18 -11.10
CA ALA A 32 -14.35 -3.93 -9.98
C ALA A 32 -15.06 -3.58 -8.66
N ALA A 33 -15.41 -2.31 -8.45
CA ALA A 33 -16.20 -1.88 -7.29
C ALA A 33 -17.60 -2.51 -7.31
N LEU A 34 -18.28 -2.52 -8.46
CA LEU A 34 -19.58 -3.19 -8.62
C LEU A 34 -19.50 -4.68 -8.32
N ALA A 35 -18.51 -5.38 -8.89
CA ALA A 35 -18.30 -6.80 -8.64
C ALA A 35 -18.03 -7.10 -7.15
N LYS A 36 -17.28 -6.23 -6.46
CA LYS A 36 -17.04 -6.35 -5.01
C LYS A 36 -18.32 -6.14 -4.21
N LEU A 37 -19.15 -5.18 -4.60
CA LEU A 37 -20.44 -4.94 -3.96
C LEU A 37 -21.41 -6.11 -4.16
N SER A 38 -21.50 -6.67 -5.37
CA SER A 38 -22.36 -7.81 -5.65
C SER A 38 -21.90 -9.06 -4.89
N THR A 39 -20.60 -9.34 -4.89
CA THR A 39 -20.02 -10.46 -4.12
C THR A 39 -20.34 -10.32 -2.64
N TYR A 40 -20.18 -9.11 -2.08
CA TYR A 40 -20.54 -8.82 -0.70
C TYR A 40 -22.02 -9.09 -0.42
N GLN A 41 -22.93 -8.65 -1.31
CA GLN A 41 -24.37 -8.88 -1.16
C GLN A 41 -24.71 -10.37 -1.19
N GLU A 42 -24.13 -11.13 -2.12
CA GLU A 42 -24.32 -12.58 -2.23
C GLU A 42 -23.81 -13.34 -1.00
N GLU A 43 -22.65 -12.97 -0.47
CA GLU A 43 -22.09 -13.56 0.75
C GLU A 43 -23.02 -13.33 1.96
N TRP A 44 -23.59 -12.12 2.07
CA TRP A 44 -24.51 -11.80 3.16
C TRP A 44 -25.86 -12.52 3.02
N GLN A 45 -26.36 -12.66 1.80
CA GLN A 45 -27.55 -13.47 1.52
C GLN A 45 -27.31 -14.94 1.90
N LYS A 46 -26.17 -15.52 1.54
CA LYS A 46 -25.79 -16.90 1.93
C LYS A 46 -25.68 -17.09 3.44
N MET A 47 -25.33 -16.04 4.17
CA MET A 47 -25.30 -16.05 5.63
C MET A 47 -26.69 -15.82 6.27
N GLU A 48 -27.76 -15.77 5.48
CA GLU A 48 -29.14 -15.43 5.88
C GLU A 48 -29.21 -14.10 6.64
N ARG A 49 -28.34 -13.15 6.27
CA ARG A 49 -28.26 -11.83 6.89
C ARG A 49 -28.78 -10.76 5.95
N GLY A 50 -29.52 -9.82 6.53
CA GLY A 50 -29.90 -8.60 5.82
C GLY A 50 -28.67 -7.77 5.49
N VAL A 51 -28.52 -7.38 4.23
CA VAL A 51 -27.54 -6.38 3.82
C VAL A 51 -27.96 -5.04 4.40
N SER A 52 -27.03 -4.36 5.10
CA SER A 52 -27.35 -3.05 5.65
C SER A 52 -27.73 -2.06 4.55
N PRO A 53 -28.79 -1.26 4.76
CA PRO A 53 -29.26 -0.29 3.78
C PRO A 53 -28.23 0.82 3.51
N GLU A 54 -27.19 0.95 4.33
CA GLU A 54 -26.12 1.94 4.16
C GLU A 54 -25.00 1.44 3.23
N CYS A 55 -25.01 0.16 2.87
CA CYS A 55 -24.07 -0.38 1.89
C CYS A 55 -24.38 0.17 0.48
N GLY A 56 -23.33 0.49 -0.27
CA GLY A 56 -23.44 1.00 -1.64
C GLY A 56 -22.50 2.17 -1.92
N PHE A 57 -22.87 2.98 -2.90
CA PHE A 57 -22.08 4.12 -3.35
C PHE A 57 -22.50 5.42 -2.69
N TRP A 58 -21.52 6.29 -2.48
CA TRP A 58 -21.67 7.53 -1.75
C TRP A 58 -20.90 8.67 -2.44
N VAL A 59 -21.49 9.86 -2.40
CA VAL A 59 -20.92 11.11 -2.93
C VAL A 59 -20.71 12.09 -1.78
N SER A 60 -19.52 12.69 -1.73
CA SER A 60 -19.13 13.67 -0.73
C SER A 60 -20.02 14.92 -0.81
N THR A 61 -20.64 15.28 0.31
CA THR A 61 -21.38 16.54 0.48
C THR A 61 -20.51 17.61 1.14
N TYR A 62 -19.53 17.20 1.95
CA TYR A 62 -18.66 18.11 2.69
C TYR A 62 -17.65 18.86 1.80
N VAL A 63 -17.01 18.14 0.87
CA VAL A 63 -16.09 18.76 -0.09
C VAL A 63 -16.53 18.46 -1.51
N THR A 64 -17.00 19.50 -2.20
CA THR A 64 -17.51 19.46 -3.57
C THR A 64 -16.45 19.84 -4.60
N ASN A 65 -15.44 20.62 -4.23
CA ASN A 65 -14.34 21.02 -5.10
C ASN A 65 -13.00 20.44 -4.62
N TRP A 66 -12.94 19.11 -4.53
CA TRP A 66 -11.72 18.44 -4.09
C TRP A 66 -10.62 18.61 -5.15
N ALA A 67 -9.36 18.78 -4.73
CA ALA A 67 -8.22 18.95 -5.64
C ALA A 67 -8.34 20.12 -6.67
N GLN A 68 -9.32 21.02 -6.48
CA GLN A 68 -9.70 22.07 -7.45
C GLN A 68 -10.21 21.54 -8.80
N THR A 69 -10.83 20.35 -8.82
CA THR A 69 -11.35 19.75 -10.05
C THR A 69 -12.81 20.11 -10.34
N GLY A 70 -13.51 20.72 -9.38
CA GLY A 70 -14.97 20.93 -9.42
C GLY A 70 -15.80 19.66 -9.20
N MET A 71 -15.15 18.51 -9.01
CA MET A 71 -15.82 17.23 -8.85
C MET A 71 -15.90 16.83 -7.36
N PRO A 72 -17.04 16.30 -6.89
CA PRO A 72 -17.15 15.75 -5.54
C PRO A 72 -16.46 14.39 -5.45
N ARG A 73 -15.91 14.06 -4.28
CA ARG A 73 -15.32 12.73 -4.03
C ARG A 73 -16.38 11.65 -3.97
N VAL A 74 -16.05 10.45 -4.45
CA VAL A 74 -16.91 9.26 -4.36
C VAL A 74 -16.24 8.13 -3.60
N LEU A 75 -17.05 7.25 -3.04
CA LEU A 75 -16.60 6.01 -2.39
C LEU A 75 -17.69 4.94 -2.45
N MET A 76 -17.27 3.69 -2.19
CA MET A 76 -18.15 2.56 -1.94
C MET A 76 -17.96 2.11 -0.49
N ALA A 77 -19.07 1.89 0.22
CA ALA A 77 -19.09 1.47 1.62
C ALA A 77 -19.72 0.08 1.75
N THR A 78 -19.07 -0.80 2.51
CA THR A 78 -19.57 -2.14 2.88
C THR A 78 -19.45 -2.32 4.39
N GLU A 79 -20.48 -2.83 5.06
CA GLU A 79 -20.48 -2.94 6.52
C GLU A 79 -19.52 -4.02 7.02
N ILE A 80 -18.77 -3.69 8.08
CA ILE A 80 -17.89 -4.59 8.81
C ILE A 80 -18.63 -5.06 10.06
N TRP A 81 -19.11 -6.30 10.04
CA TRP A 81 -19.95 -6.88 11.09
C TRP A 81 -19.32 -6.90 12.49
N ARG A 82 -18.01 -7.17 12.61
CA ARG A 82 -17.37 -7.50 13.91
C ARG A 82 -16.66 -6.33 14.62
N THR A 83 -16.71 -5.13 14.07
CA THR A 83 -15.91 -3.98 14.56
C THR A 83 -16.76 -2.91 15.26
N SER A 84 -17.99 -3.27 15.67
CA SER A 84 -18.87 -2.40 16.43
C SER A 84 -18.28 -2.07 17.80
N THR A 85 -17.47 -1.02 17.86
CA THR A 85 -16.97 -0.47 19.11
C THR A 85 -18.11 0.37 19.67
N ARG A 86 -18.67 -0.05 20.82
CA ARG A 86 -19.79 0.63 21.51
C ARG A 86 -21.13 0.66 20.75
N GLY A 87 -21.41 -0.33 19.90
CA GLY A 87 -22.69 -0.41 19.17
C GLY A 87 -22.72 0.40 17.86
N THR A 88 -21.63 1.08 17.51
CA THR A 88 -21.54 1.90 16.30
C THR A 88 -21.18 1.05 15.08
N ARG A 89 -22.02 1.03 14.05
CA ARG A 89 -21.75 0.34 12.78
C ARG A 89 -20.57 0.98 12.04
N THR A 90 -19.64 0.15 11.58
CA THR A 90 -18.42 0.56 10.88
C THR A 90 -18.40 0.01 9.46
N PHE A 91 -17.90 0.79 8.50
CA PHE A 91 -17.92 0.47 7.09
C PHE A 91 -16.51 0.47 6.51
N ARG A 92 -16.18 -0.58 5.76
CA ARG A 92 -15.00 -0.62 4.91
C ARG A 92 -15.23 0.29 3.72
N ILE A 93 -14.30 1.21 3.51
CA ILE A 93 -14.36 2.20 2.46
C ILE A 93 -13.44 1.80 1.32
N GLN A 94 -13.95 1.85 0.10
CA GLN A 94 -13.15 1.72 -1.11
C GLN A 94 -13.32 2.98 -1.94
N ARG A 95 -12.20 3.51 -2.42
CA ARG A 95 -12.14 4.71 -3.25
C ARG A 95 -11.57 4.33 -4.62
N PRO A 96 -11.81 5.15 -5.66
CA PRO A 96 -11.24 4.91 -6.99
C PRO A 96 -9.72 4.75 -6.97
N ASN A 97 -9.03 5.50 -6.11
CA ASN A 97 -7.58 5.53 -6.02
C ASN A 97 -6.96 4.45 -5.10
N ASN A 98 -7.73 3.90 -4.16
CA ASN A 98 -7.19 2.94 -3.20
C ASN A 98 -8.26 1.99 -2.65
N CYS A 99 -7.94 0.70 -2.65
CA CYS A 99 -8.73 -0.35 -2.03
C CYS A 99 -8.64 -0.38 -0.49
N ASP A 100 -7.56 0.15 0.11
CA ASP A 100 -7.29 0.12 1.55
C ASP A 100 -7.47 1.50 2.20
N SER A 101 -8.68 2.07 2.07
CA SER A 101 -9.02 3.26 2.85
C SER A 101 -9.38 2.88 4.29
N LEU A 102 -9.16 3.80 5.22
CA LEU A 102 -9.60 3.65 6.61
C LEU A 102 -11.12 3.41 6.66
N ALA A 103 -11.54 2.52 7.55
CA ALA A 103 -12.95 2.30 7.82
C ALA A 103 -13.57 3.55 8.44
N LEU A 104 -14.84 3.83 8.13
CA LEU A 104 -15.60 4.94 8.69
C LEU A 104 -16.75 4.43 9.55
N ALA A 105 -17.05 5.13 10.65
CA ALA A 105 -18.26 4.87 11.40
C ALA A 105 -19.48 5.47 10.67
N LEU A 106 -20.67 4.94 10.93
CA LEU A 106 -21.91 5.42 10.31
C LEU A 106 -22.15 6.94 10.48
N PRO A 107 -21.90 7.57 11.66
CA PRO A 107 -22.09 9.01 11.80
C PRO A 107 -21.16 9.81 10.89
N ASP A 108 -19.90 9.39 10.73
CA ASP A 108 -18.94 10.07 9.85
C ASP A 108 -19.31 9.90 8.37
N LEU A 109 -19.80 8.71 8.00
CA LEU A 109 -20.25 8.43 6.63
C LEU A 109 -21.47 9.29 6.28
N SER A 110 -22.51 9.26 7.12
CA SER A 110 -23.78 9.96 6.88
C SER A 110 -23.69 11.49 6.98
N SER A 111 -22.75 12.03 7.77
CA SER A 111 -22.54 13.48 7.89
C SER A 111 -21.77 14.08 6.70
N ASN A 112 -20.78 13.34 6.16
CA ASN A 112 -19.88 13.87 5.13
C ASN A 112 -20.26 13.43 3.71
N TYR A 113 -21.14 12.44 3.58
CA TYR A 113 -21.53 11.85 2.31
C TYR A 113 -23.04 11.63 2.25
N ARG A 114 -23.57 11.69 1.03
CA ARG A 114 -24.92 11.22 0.72
C ARG A 114 -24.85 9.94 -0.09
N LYS A 115 -25.84 9.08 0.07
CA LYS A 115 -25.99 7.89 -0.76
C LYS A 115 -26.32 8.30 -2.20
N ALA A 116 -25.79 7.55 -3.16
CA ALA A 116 -25.95 7.81 -4.58
C ALA A 116 -26.17 6.49 -5.34
N THR A 117 -26.79 6.59 -6.51
CA THR A 117 -26.98 5.42 -7.38
C THR A 117 -25.67 5.07 -8.10
N ALA A 118 -25.60 3.86 -8.64
CA ALA A 118 -24.44 3.43 -9.41
C ALA A 118 -24.26 4.29 -10.67
N GLU A 119 -25.36 4.69 -11.30
CA GLU A 119 -25.40 5.52 -12.51
C GLU A 119 -24.78 6.90 -12.25
N GLU A 120 -25.18 7.54 -11.14
CA GLU A 120 -24.66 8.84 -10.73
C GLU A 120 -23.15 8.78 -10.43
N VAL A 121 -22.71 7.70 -9.78
CA VAL A 121 -21.32 7.57 -9.33
C VAL A 121 -20.40 7.10 -10.45
N LYS A 122 -20.91 6.45 -11.49
CA LYS A 122 -20.10 5.87 -12.58
C LYS A 122 -19.14 6.89 -13.20
N GLU A 123 -19.65 8.06 -13.59
CA GLU A 123 -18.84 9.08 -14.26
C GLU A 123 -17.83 9.72 -13.31
N LEU A 124 -18.26 10.05 -12.08
CA LEU A 124 -17.39 10.58 -11.03
C LEU A 124 -16.28 9.59 -10.65
N TRP A 125 -16.61 8.30 -10.57
CA TRP A 125 -15.66 7.24 -10.25
C TRP A 125 -14.62 7.11 -11.35
N ALA A 126 -15.04 7.08 -12.62
CA ALA A 126 -14.14 7.04 -13.76
C ALA A 126 -13.21 8.27 -13.79
N PHE A 127 -13.75 9.47 -13.56
CA PHE A 127 -12.96 10.70 -13.46
C PHE A 127 -11.87 10.58 -12.38
N TRP A 128 -12.24 10.20 -11.15
CA TRP A 128 -11.28 10.09 -10.05
C TRP A 128 -10.30 8.94 -10.24
N TYR A 129 -10.72 7.85 -10.85
CA TYR A 129 -9.87 6.72 -11.20
C TYR A 129 -8.75 7.16 -12.15
N GLU A 130 -9.09 7.91 -13.20
CA GLU A 130 -8.09 8.45 -14.14
C GLU A 130 -7.28 9.60 -13.55
N PHE A 131 -7.90 10.49 -12.78
CA PHE A 131 -7.19 11.57 -12.09
C PHE A 131 -6.07 11.01 -11.19
N ALA A 132 -6.38 9.98 -10.42
CA ALA A 132 -5.43 9.35 -9.50
C ALA A 132 -4.28 8.61 -10.21
N LEU A 133 -4.31 8.41 -11.53
CA LEU A 133 -3.19 7.83 -12.27
C LEU A 133 -1.93 8.70 -12.18
N GLN A 134 -2.09 10.02 -12.29
CA GLN A 134 -0.97 10.95 -12.41
C GLN A 134 -1.03 12.10 -11.39
N GLN A 135 -2.19 12.36 -10.81
CA GLN A 135 -2.40 13.49 -9.92
C GLN A 135 -2.54 13.02 -8.48
N CYS A 136 -1.84 13.71 -7.57
CA CYS A 136 -1.99 13.49 -6.15
C CYS A 136 -3.34 14.00 -5.66
N ASP A 137 -3.78 13.49 -4.51
CA ASP A 137 -5.04 13.88 -3.87
C ASP A 137 -5.11 15.39 -3.54
N HIS A 138 -3.99 16.09 -3.42
CA HIS A 138 -3.99 17.54 -3.19
C HIS A 138 -4.33 18.36 -4.44
N GLY A 139 -4.19 17.76 -5.63
CA GLY A 139 -4.33 18.43 -6.92
C GLY A 139 -3.48 19.70 -7.01
N LEU A 140 -4.10 20.79 -7.44
CA LEU A 140 -3.44 22.10 -7.60
C LEU A 140 -2.97 22.73 -6.28
N LYS A 141 -3.44 22.26 -5.11
CA LYS A 141 -3.00 22.77 -3.79
C LYS A 141 -1.77 22.04 -3.26
N CYS A 142 -1.17 21.14 -4.03
CA CYS A 142 -0.03 20.36 -3.57
C CYS A 142 1.21 21.24 -3.39
N LYS A 143 1.60 21.49 -2.13
CA LYS A 143 2.82 22.26 -1.81
C LYS A 143 4.09 21.59 -2.37
N SER A 144 4.18 20.26 -2.32
CA SER A 144 5.31 19.51 -2.86
C SER A 144 5.47 19.73 -4.36
N ARG A 145 4.38 19.59 -5.14
CA ARG A 145 4.44 19.86 -6.58
C ARG A 145 4.68 21.34 -6.90
N ALA A 146 4.17 22.26 -6.08
CA ALA A 146 4.41 23.68 -6.24
C ALA A 146 5.91 24.06 -6.11
N ILE A 147 6.67 23.32 -5.30
CA ILE A 147 8.14 23.47 -5.19
C ILE A 147 8.93 22.56 -6.14
N GLY A 148 8.26 21.90 -7.10
CA GLY A 148 8.88 20.98 -8.06
C GLY A 148 9.20 19.57 -7.53
N ALA A 149 8.83 19.25 -6.28
CA ALA A 149 9.03 17.93 -5.71
C ALA A 149 7.89 16.96 -6.10
N PRO A 150 8.18 15.68 -6.35
CA PRO A 150 7.16 14.68 -6.64
C PRO A 150 6.24 14.47 -5.43
N CYS A 151 4.96 14.22 -5.69
CA CYS A 151 3.99 13.81 -4.67
C CYS A 151 3.18 12.63 -5.19
N THR A 152 3.28 11.51 -4.47
CA THR A 152 2.61 10.23 -4.76
C THR A 152 1.36 10.01 -3.91
N ARG A 153 1.04 10.94 -3.00
CA ARG A 153 -0.07 10.78 -2.06
C ARG A 153 -1.41 10.72 -2.79
N GLY A 154 -2.14 9.63 -2.58
CA GLY A 154 -3.47 9.43 -3.16
C GLY A 154 -3.46 9.06 -4.64
N MET A 155 -2.29 8.78 -5.22
CA MET A 155 -2.20 8.21 -6.55
C MET A 155 -2.52 6.71 -6.53
N ARG A 156 -3.14 6.20 -7.61
CA ARG A 156 -3.45 4.77 -7.77
C ARG A 156 -2.17 3.97 -8.07
N MET A 157 -1.29 4.55 -8.87
CA MET A 157 0.03 3.99 -9.18
C MET A 157 1.00 4.43 -8.10
N SER A 158 1.65 3.45 -7.49
CA SER A 158 2.59 3.69 -6.41
C SER A 158 3.75 2.72 -6.51
N THR A 159 4.92 3.25 -6.23
CA THR A 159 6.14 2.48 -6.18
C THR A 159 6.29 1.84 -4.81
N VAL A 160 6.64 0.57 -4.79
CA VAL A 160 6.90 -0.21 -3.58
C VAL A 160 8.28 -0.80 -3.71
N CYS A 161 9.11 -0.61 -2.68
CA CYS A 161 10.43 -1.21 -2.59
C CYS A 161 10.33 -2.45 -1.71
N LEU A 162 10.67 -3.62 -2.25
CA LEU A 162 10.59 -4.89 -1.56
C LEU A 162 11.98 -5.50 -1.40
N ILE A 163 12.31 -5.97 -0.20
CA ILE A 163 13.40 -6.93 -0.01
C ILE A 163 12.80 -8.33 -0.04
N SER A 164 13.31 -9.17 -0.93
CA SER A 164 12.79 -10.50 -1.24
C SER A 164 13.91 -11.54 -1.20
N GLY A 165 13.54 -12.83 -1.10
CA GLY A 165 14.50 -13.92 -0.96
C GLY A 165 14.86 -14.21 0.50
N ALA A 166 16.14 -14.45 0.78
CA ALA A 166 16.62 -14.83 2.11
C ALA A 166 16.80 -13.63 3.04
N VAL A 167 15.71 -13.14 3.62
CA VAL A 167 15.73 -11.93 4.47
C VAL A 167 16.34 -12.14 5.86
N LEU A 168 16.30 -13.36 6.40
CA LEU A 168 16.71 -13.63 7.79
C LEU A 168 18.20 -13.33 8.07
N PRO A 169 19.16 -13.72 7.21
CA PRO A 169 20.58 -13.36 7.38
C PRO A 169 20.82 -11.86 7.58
N VAL A 170 20.10 -11.02 6.81
CA VAL A 170 20.26 -9.55 6.85
C VAL A 170 19.31 -8.85 7.82
N TRP A 171 18.44 -9.60 8.52
CA TRP A 171 17.34 -9.05 9.32
C TRP A 171 17.82 -8.10 10.42
N ALA A 172 18.90 -8.44 11.13
CA ALA A 172 19.42 -7.62 12.22
C ALA A 172 19.77 -6.20 11.77
N TYR A 173 20.25 -6.05 10.53
CA TYR A 173 20.68 -4.79 9.94
C TYR A 173 19.49 -3.97 9.47
N ILE A 174 18.54 -4.61 8.79
CA ILE A 174 17.26 -3.99 8.45
C ILE A 174 16.59 -3.47 9.75
N ASP A 175 16.48 -4.30 10.78
CA ASP A 175 15.89 -3.90 12.07
C ASP A 175 16.66 -2.76 12.74
N SER A 176 17.99 -2.72 12.64
CA SER A 176 18.81 -1.63 13.18
C SER A 176 18.52 -0.27 12.52
N VAL A 177 18.41 -0.24 11.18
CA VAL A 177 18.08 0.96 10.41
C VAL A 177 16.69 1.48 10.80
N PHE A 178 15.71 0.58 10.88
CA PHE A 178 14.35 0.95 11.27
C PHE A 178 14.27 1.40 12.73
N LYS A 179 15.03 0.80 13.66
CA LYS A 179 15.15 1.27 15.05
C LYS A 179 15.72 2.69 15.13
N ALA A 180 16.75 3.00 14.35
CA ALA A 180 17.32 4.36 14.29
C ALA A 180 16.30 5.39 13.74
N MET A 181 15.46 5.00 12.77
CA MET A 181 14.45 5.88 12.18
C MET A 181 13.17 6.02 13.01
N ARG A 182 12.86 5.07 13.91
CA ARG A 182 11.65 5.10 14.76
C ARG A 182 11.48 6.37 15.59
N HIS A 183 12.56 7.08 15.89
CA HIS A 183 12.51 8.36 16.59
C HIS A 183 11.98 9.53 15.74
N LYS A 184 11.86 9.38 14.41
CA LYS A 184 11.49 10.45 13.48
C LYS A 184 10.07 10.34 12.89
N GLN A 185 9.48 9.15 12.80
CA GLN A 185 8.15 8.94 12.18
C GLN A 185 7.41 7.78 12.87
N SER A 186 6.22 8.04 13.42
CA SER A 186 5.48 7.15 14.34
C SER A 186 4.73 5.95 13.69
N GLN A 187 4.98 5.62 12.42
CA GLN A 187 4.10 4.69 11.67
C GLN A 187 4.80 3.75 10.67
N GLN A 188 6.14 3.71 10.57
CA GLN A 188 6.82 2.88 9.58
C GLN A 188 7.14 1.48 10.14
N PHE A 189 6.13 0.62 10.22
CA PHE A 189 6.35 -0.81 10.45
C PHE A 189 6.73 -1.48 9.14
N LEU A 190 7.77 -2.32 9.15
CA LEU A 190 8.02 -3.31 8.10
C LEU A 190 6.77 -4.16 7.91
N ARG A 191 6.30 -4.27 6.67
CA ARG A 191 5.12 -5.09 6.34
C ARG A 191 5.53 -6.17 5.36
N VAL A 192 5.12 -7.40 5.63
CA VAL A 192 5.21 -8.48 4.65
C VAL A 192 4.19 -8.23 3.56
N VAL A 193 4.65 -8.16 2.32
CA VAL A 193 3.82 -8.02 1.12
C VAL A 193 3.90 -9.31 0.32
N ARG A 194 2.75 -9.78 -0.13
CA ARG A 194 2.61 -10.89 -1.06
C ARG A 194 1.93 -10.34 -2.31
N THR A 195 2.58 -10.45 -3.45
CA THR A 195 2.05 -9.95 -4.71
C THR A 195 2.26 -10.94 -5.83
N VAL A 196 1.47 -10.82 -6.89
CA VAL A 196 1.65 -11.57 -8.13
C VAL A 196 2.05 -10.56 -9.20
N LEU A 197 3.16 -10.80 -9.87
CA LEU A 197 3.59 -10.00 -11.00
C LEU A 197 2.67 -10.22 -12.21
N LEU A 198 2.74 -9.31 -13.18
CA LEU A 198 2.07 -9.48 -14.47
C LEU A 198 2.57 -10.71 -15.23
N THR A 199 3.80 -11.16 -14.95
CA THR A 199 4.38 -12.41 -15.46
C THR A 199 3.76 -13.67 -14.84
N GLY A 200 2.91 -13.52 -13.82
CA GLY A 200 2.32 -14.63 -13.04
C GLY A 200 3.18 -15.12 -11.87
N GLU A 201 4.40 -14.61 -11.74
CA GLU A 201 5.31 -14.96 -10.65
C GLU A 201 4.81 -14.40 -9.31
N ARG A 202 4.89 -15.22 -8.26
CA ARG A 202 4.48 -14.82 -6.90
C ARG A 202 5.70 -14.38 -6.12
N ILE A 203 5.66 -13.15 -5.61
CA ILE A 203 6.73 -12.57 -4.81
C ILE A 203 6.23 -12.37 -3.39
N VAL A 204 7.09 -12.74 -2.45
CA VAL A 204 6.95 -12.42 -1.03
C VAL A 204 8.16 -11.60 -0.63
N GLY A 205 7.93 -10.47 0.01
CA GLY A 205 9.01 -9.59 0.46
C GLY A 205 8.59 -8.65 1.57
N LEU A 206 9.56 -7.97 2.15
CA LEU A 206 9.35 -6.91 3.12
C LEU A 206 9.26 -5.57 2.40
N ASN A 207 8.16 -4.85 2.62
CA ASN A 207 8.00 -3.49 2.13
C ASN A 207 8.81 -2.50 2.97
N ILE A 208 9.67 -1.76 2.27
CA ILE A 208 10.55 -0.75 2.83
C ILE A 208 10.15 0.63 2.29
N PRO A 209 9.97 1.65 3.16
CA PRO A 209 9.75 3.02 2.72
C PRO A 209 10.89 3.49 1.81
N GLU A 210 10.58 4.25 0.76
CA GLU A 210 11.59 4.71 -0.21
C GLU A 210 12.72 5.51 0.47
N GLU A 211 12.40 6.28 1.51
CA GLU A 211 13.35 7.04 2.36
C GLU A 211 14.38 6.17 3.08
N ALA A 212 14.04 4.90 3.33
CA ALA A 212 14.86 3.95 4.08
C ALA A 212 15.75 3.10 3.16
N VAL A 213 15.47 3.08 1.85
CA VAL A 213 16.11 2.15 0.91
C VAL A 213 17.62 2.32 0.90
N GLU A 214 18.12 3.55 0.76
CA GLU A 214 19.57 3.81 0.68
C GLU A 214 20.30 3.38 1.97
N GLN A 215 19.71 3.64 3.14
CA GLN A 215 20.28 3.25 4.43
C GLN A 215 20.30 1.72 4.60
N VAL A 216 19.25 1.04 4.14
CA VAL A 216 19.18 -0.43 4.21
C VAL A 216 20.17 -1.07 3.24
N VAL A 217 20.27 -0.56 2.01
CA VAL A 217 21.25 -1.05 1.03
C VAL A 217 22.67 -0.90 1.57
N GLY A 218 23.05 0.28 2.06
CA GLY A 218 24.39 0.49 2.62
C GLY A 218 24.67 -0.37 3.87
N ALA A 219 23.66 -0.62 4.71
CA ALA A 219 23.82 -1.49 5.88
C ALA A 219 24.00 -2.97 5.51
N VAL A 220 23.41 -3.42 4.41
CA VAL A 220 23.55 -4.80 3.92
C VAL A 220 24.84 -4.97 3.13
N GLU A 221 25.21 -4.03 2.27
CA GLU A 221 26.47 -4.09 1.52
C GLU A 221 27.71 -4.06 2.43
N ALA A 222 27.64 -3.36 3.57
CA ALA A 222 28.69 -3.40 4.58
C ALA A 222 28.90 -4.80 5.19
N LEU A 223 27.89 -5.69 5.12
CA LEU A 223 28.01 -7.07 5.58
C LEU A 223 28.75 -7.95 4.63
N ASP A 224 28.40 -7.89 3.35
CA ASP A 224 29.07 -8.67 2.33
C ASP A 224 30.57 -8.39 2.37
N GLY A 225 30.95 -7.11 2.52
CA GLY A 225 32.35 -6.74 2.70
C GLY A 225 32.99 -7.28 3.99
N CYS A 226 32.30 -7.28 5.13
CA CYS A 226 32.85 -7.82 6.38
C CYS A 226 32.92 -9.35 6.40
N GLU A 227 31.92 -10.04 5.84
CA GLU A 227 31.89 -11.51 5.76
C GLU A 227 32.93 -12.03 4.77
N GLU A 228 33.15 -11.36 3.64
CA GLU A 228 34.23 -11.68 2.71
C GLU A 228 35.61 -11.53 3.35
N LEU A 229 35.83 -10.49 4.16
CA LEU A 229 37.09 -10.30 4.89
C LEU A 229 37.32 -11.40 5.94
N VAL A 230 36.27 -11.79 6.70
CA VAL A 230 36.37 -12.88 7.67
C VAL A 230 36.58 -14.24 6.98
N ALA A 231 35.97 -14.47 5.81
CA ALA A 231 36.19 -15.68 5.02
C ALA A 231 37.63 -15.75 4.46
N GLN A 232 38.23 -14.61 4.10
CA GLN A 232 39.62 -14.53 3.65
C GLN A 232 40.62 -14.74 4.80
N GLU A 233 40.34 -14.24 6.00
CA GLU A 233 41.19 -14.44 7.18
C GLU A 233 41.05 -15.85 7.80
N GLY A 234 39.89 -16.50 7.64
CA GLY A 234 39.62 -17.85 8.15
C GLY A 234 40.22 -19.02 7.34
N GLY A 235 40.80 -18.76 6.17
CA GLY A 235 41.40 -19.79 5.30
C GLY A 235 42.84 -20.20 5.65
N GLY A 236 43.44 -19.59 6.68
CA GLY A 236 44.86 -19.72 7.01
C GLY A 236 45.17 -20.43 8.32
N CYS A 237 44.67 -21.65 8.54
CA CYS A 237 45.24 -22.51 9.58
C CYS A 237 45.31 -23.97 9.11
N ALA A 238 46.27 -24.23 8.23
CA ALA A 238 46.80 -25.59 8.06
C ALA A 238 47.58 -25.94 9.33
N ALA A 239 46.96 -26.73 10.21
CA ALA A 239 47.66 -27.35 11.34
C ALA A 239 48.68 -28.36 10.80
N ARG A 240 49.95 -28.07 11.10
CA ARG A 240 51.10 -28.98 11.01
C ARG A 240 51.01 -30.09 12.07
#